data_AF-A0A849ZFL2-F1
#
_entry.id   AF-A0A849ZFL2-F1
#
_cell.length_a   1.000
_cell.length_b   1.000
_cell.length_c   1.000
_cell.angle_alpha   90.00
_cell.angle_beta   90.00
_cell.angle_gamma   90.00
#
_symmetry.space_group_name_H-M   'P 1'
#
loop_
_entity.id
_entity.type
_entity.pdbx_description
1 polymer ?
#
loop_
_entity_poly.entity_id
_entity_poly.type
_entity_poly.pdbx_seq_one_letter_code
_entity_poly.pdbx_strand_id
1 'polypeptide(L)'
;MTHPQHALVALDARHVPACVDVAATVGWKPPVETWHWMLGMGEGWGIDHAGALAGAVILFQFDDALAMVAMMMVRPDAQRMGIGRALLEQVDRRVSPQTTTALYASAEGERLYRPYGYVDAGASHRYEGAPRTLTVDENPALRRARATDIAAMVALDARAQGGARAKLIRSSAERAERAFVVERHGTIEAFGLAGQEDGARRLGPIVAPRDDDAVAIASSLAEGAARVRVDLEPGERALAAWVQRAGLDATVVSPRLVRGRGAMPGARAWIRTLAGRPFG
;
A
#
# COMPACT_ATOMS: atom_id res chain seq x y z
N MET A 1 39.19 3.38 -13.85
CA MET A 1 38.86 2.65 -12.61
C MET A 1 37.53 1.96 -12.83
N THR A 2 37.55 0.63 -12.94
CA THR A 2 36.37 -0.22 -13.11
C THR A 2 35.60 -0.22 -11.79
N HIS A 3 34.43 0.41 -11.74
CA HIS A 3 33.54 0.28 -10.60
C HIS A 3 33.19 -1.21 -10.40
N PRO A 4 33.22 -1.74 -9.17
CA PRO A 4 32.78 -3.11 -8.91
C PRO A 4 31.38 -3.29 -9.49
N GLN A 5 31.23 -4.26 -10.39
CA GLN A 5 30.01 -4.49 -11.14
C GLN A 5 28.92 -4.97 -10.16
N HIS A 6 28.00 -4.07 -9.84
CA HIS A 6 26.80 -4.39 -9.07
C HIS A 6 26.02 -5.49 -9.79
N ALA A 7 25.79 -6.63 -9.12
CA ALA A 7 25.06 -7.75 -9.71
C ALA A 7 23.56 -7.60 -9.40
N LEU A 8 22.74 -7.53 -10.45
CA LEU A 8 21.29 -7.55 -10.32
C LEU A 8 20.82 -8.98 -10.04
N VAL A 9 20.03 -9.15 -8.99
CA VAL A 9 19.43 -10.44 -8.62
C VAL A 9 17.91 -10.35 -8.62
N ALA A 10 17.25 -11.39 -9.12
CA ALA A 10 15.81 -11.53 -8.96
C ALA A 10 15.51 -12.08 -7.56
N LEU A 11 14.64 -11.40 -6.81
CA LEU A 11 14.32 -11.77 -5.44
C LEU A 11 13.18 -12.79 -5.42
N ASP A 12 13.32 -13.77 -4.55
CA ASP A 12 12.31 -14.80 -4.26
C ASP A 12 12.32 -15.12 -2.76
N ALA A 13 11.57 -16.15 -2.36
CA ALA A 13 11.44 -16.56 -0.97
C ALA A 13 12.80 -16.84 -0.26
N ARG A 14 13.84 -17.24 -1.00
CA ARG A 14 15.18 -17.54 -0.43
C ARG A 14 15.93 -16.27 -0.03
N HIS A 15 15.56 -15.15 -0.64
CA HIS A 15 16.21 -13.85 -0.40
C HIS A 15 15.54 -13.07 0.75
N VAL A 16 14.43 -13.56 1.31
CA VAL A 16 13.70 -12.87 2.37
C VAL A 16 14.56 -12.51 3.58
N PRO A 17 15.45 -13.39 4.10
CA PRO A 17 16.35 -13.01 5.19
C PRO A 17 17.23 -11.80 4.85
N ALA A 18 17.79 -11.77 3.64
CA ALA A 18 18.62 -10.65 3.19
C ALA A 18 17.80 -9.36 3.01
N CYS A 19 16.56 -9.45 2.52
CA CYS A 19 15.65 -8.31 2.44
C CYS A 19 15.31 -7.73 3.83
N VAL A 20 15.10 -8.60 4.82
CA VAL A 20 14.89 -8.21 6.22
C VAL A 20 16.11 -7.49 6.78
N ASP A 21 17.31 -7.99 6.51
CA ASP A 21 18.55 -7.36 6.96
C ASP A 21 18.72 -5.96 6.35
N VAL A 22 18.48 -5.81 5.03
CA VAL A 22 18.52 -4.50 4.36
C VAL A 22 17.48 -3.54 4.97
N ALA A 23 16.24 -3.99 5.17
CA ALA A 23 15.21 -3.15 5.78
C ALA A 23 15.57 -2.71 7.20
N ALA A 24 16.15 -3.62 8.00
CA ALA A 24 16.57 -3.31 9.36
C ALA A 24 17.62 -2.18 9.38
N THR A 25 18.50 -2.10 8.36
CA THR A 25 19.50 -1.02 8.24
C THR A 25 18.89 0.36 8.01
N VAL A 26 17.67 0.44 7.47
CA VAL A 26 16.92 1.69 7.24
C VAL A 26 15.82 1.92 8.28
N GLY A 27 15.91 1.23 9.43
CA GLY A 27 15.00 1.42 10.56
C GLY A 27 13.62 0.80 10.38
N TRP A 28 13.43 -0.09 9.39
CA TRP A 28 12.17 -0.77 9.13
C TRP A 28 12.30 -2.27 9.37
N LYS A 29 11.46 -2.84 10.23
CA LYS A 29 11.54 -4.27 10.62
C LYS A 29 10.20 -4.96 10.46
N PRO A 30 9.68 -5.10 9.22
CA PRO A 30 8.45 -5.85 9.01
C PRO A 30 8.66 -7.33 9.38
N PRO A 31 7.59 -8.05 9.76
CA PRO A 31 7.63 -9.49 9.90
C PRO A 31 8.10 -10.18 8.61
N VAL A 32 8.78 -11.32 8.74
CA VAL A 32 9.25 -12.17 7.63
C VAL A 32 8.08 -12.57 6.71
N GLU A 33 6.91 -12.82 7.29
CA GLU A 33 5.68 -13.18 6.61
C GLU A 33 5.20 -12.07 5.66
N THR A 34 5.44 -10.80 6.02
CA THR A 34 5.11 -9.66 5.18
C THR A 34 5.94 -9.63 3.90
N TRP A 35 7.24 -9.98 4.00
CA TRP A 35 8.12 -10.11 2.83
C TRP A 35 7.70 -11.27 1.92
N HIS A 36 7.43 -12.45 2.49
CA HIS A 36 6.92 -13.58 1.71
C HIS A 36 5.62 -13.22 1.00
N TRP A 37 4.71 -12.55 1.70
CA TRP A 37 3.45 -12.11 1.12
C TRP A 37 3.67 -11.13 -0.04
N MET A 38 4.52 -10.12 0.14
CA MET A 38 4.83 -9.12 -0.89
C MET A 38 5.54 -9.70 -2.11
N LEU A 39 6.59 -10.52 -1.93
CA LEU A 39 7.26 -11.21 -3.04
C LEU A 39 6.34 -12.24 -3.70
N GLY A 40 5.34 -12.76 -2.98
CA GLY A 40 4.29 -13.57 -3.56
C GLY A 40 3.33 -12.79 -4.45
N MET A 41 3.21 -11.47 -4.30
CA MET A 41 2.27 -10.63 -5.05
C MET A 41 2.92 -9.80 -6.16
N GLY A 42 4.21 -9.50 -6.05
CA GLY A 42 4.94 -8.64 -6.98
C GLY A 42 6.25 -9.27 -7.46
N GLU A 43 6.98 -8.52 -8.26
CA GLU A 43 8.31 -8.89 -8.77
C GLU A 43 9.37 -8.12 -7.98
N GLY A 44 10.34 -8.84 -7.39
CA GLY A 44 11.40 -8.23 -6.60
C GLY A 44 12.75 -8.26 -7.32
N TRP A 45 13.53 -7.18 -7.21
CA TRP A 45 14.93 -7.16 -7.62
C TRP A 45 15.82 -6.60 -6.53
N GLY A 46 17.04 -7.13 -6.48
CA GLY A 46 18.08 -6.73 -5.57
C GLY A 46 19.37 -6.38 -6.30
N ILE A 47 20.24 -5.68 -5.60
CA ILE A 47 21.63 -5.48 -6.02
C ILE A 47 22.54 -6.11 -4.97
N ASP A 48 23.32 -7.10 -5.39
CA ASP A 48 24.41 -7.63 -4.56
C ASP A 48 25.64 -6.73 -4.68
N HIS A 49 26.24 -6.45 -3.53
CA HIS A 49 27.50 -5.73 -3.41
C HIS A 49 28.37 -6.40 -2.35
N ALA A 50 29.60 -6.77 -2.73
CA ALA A 50 30.55 -7.44 -1.85
C ALA A 50 30.01 -8.73 -1.20
N GLY A 51 29.19 -9.50 -1.94
CA GLY A 51 28.64 -10.79 -1.49
C GLY A 51 27.42 -10.69 -0.57
N ALA A 52 26.83 -9.50 -0.42
CA ALA A 52 25.60 -9.31 0.34
C ALA A 52 24.62 -8.39 -0.39
N LEU A 53 23.33 -8.57 -0.11
CA LEU A 53 22.28 -7.72 -0.66
C LEU A 53 22.46 -6.29 -0.13
N ALA A 54 22.64 -5.34 -1.05
CA ALA A 54 22.86 -3.94 -0.74
C ALA A 54 21.64 -3.05 -1.01
N GLY A 55 20.72 -3.50 -1.85
CA GLY A 55 19.46 -2.81 -2.05
C GLY A 55 18.40 -3.74 -2.61
N ALA A 56 17.15 -3.33 -2.46
CA ALA A 56 15.99 -4.06 -2.93
C ALA A 56 14.93 -3.09 -3.48
N VAL A 57 14.08 -3.61 -4.35
CA VAL A 57 12.83 -3.01 -4.82
C VAL A 57 11.81 -4.12 -5.10
N ILE A 58 10.54 -3.86 -4.84
CA ILE A 58 9.41 -4.70 -5.27
C ILE A 58 8.50 -3.87 -6.16
N LEU A 59 8.12 -4.43 -7.30
CA LEU A 59 7.16 -3.86 -8.23
C LEU A 59 5.86 -4.66 -8.19
N PHE A 60 4.74 -3.98 -7.94
CA PHE A 60 3.41 -4.55 -8.12
C PHE A 60 2.80 -3.99 -9.40
N GLN A 61 2.41 -4.86 -10.33
CA GLN A 61 1.75 -4.46 -11.57
C GLN A 61 0.28 -4.89 -11.52
N PHE A 62 -0.62 -3.96 -11.83
CA PHE A 62 -2.06 -4.15 -11.82
C PHE A 62 -2.59 -3.84 -13.23
N ASP A 63 -2.66 -4.89 -14.04
CA ASP A 63 -2.81 -4.80 -15.49
C ASP A 63 -1.76 -3.83 -16.11
N ASP A 64 -2.05 -3.30 -17.30
CA ASP A 64 -1.21 -2.29 -17.96
C ASP A 64 -1.51 -0.86 -17.48
N ALA A 65 -2.38 -0.70 -16.46
CA ALA A 65 -2.88 0.61 -16.02
C ALA A 65 -2.05 1.23 -14.89
N LEU A 66 -1.66 0.44 -13.88
CA LEU A 66 -0.97 0.92 -12.68
C LEU A 66 0.16 -0.01 -12.27
N ALA A 67 1.33 0.56 -11.98
CA ALA A 67 2.43 -0.11 -11.32
C ALA A 67 2.82 0.62 -10.03
N MET A 68 2.96 -0.09 -8.92
CA MET A 68 3.41 0.45 -7.64
C MET A 68 4.85 0.05 -7.37
N VAL A 69 5.74 1.04 -7.23
CA VAL A 69 7.11 0.82 -6.76
C VAL A 69 7.09 0.85 -5.24
N ALA A 70 7.50 -0.27 -4.65
CA ALA A 70 7.53 -0.48 -3.22
C ALA A 70 8.89 -0.99 -2.78
N MET A 71 9.16 -0.90 -1.48
CA MET A 71 10.34 -1.48 -0.87
C MET A 71 11.66 -1.06 -1.54
N MET A 72 11.71 0.16 -2.10
CA MET A 72 12.92 0.76 -2.65
C MET A 72 13.81 1.19 -1.48
N MET A 73 14.86 0.43 -1.22
CA MET A 73 15.76 0.66 -0.10
C MET A 73 17.20 0.28 -0.47
N VAL A 74 18.15 1.01 0.10
CA VAL A 74 19.59 0.76 -0.06
C VAL A 74 20.22 0.92 1.32
N ARG A 75 21.02 -0.07 1.73
CA ARG A 75 21.75 -0.02 3.01
C ARG A 75 22.63 1.24 3.10
N PRO A 76 22.73 1.91 4.26
CA PRO A 76 23.43 3.19 4.38
C PRO A 76 24.87 3.20 3.87
N ASP A 77 25.63 2.12 4.10
CA ASP A 77 27.01 1.91 3.67
C ASP A 77 27.18 1.71 2.16
N ALA A 78 26.09 1.42 1.44
CA ALA A 78 26.07 1.28 -0.02
C ALA A 78 25.30 2.40 -0.74
N GLN A 79 24.88 3.44 -0.02
CA GLN A 79 24.25 4.61 -0.62
C GLN A 79 25.24 5.43 -1.45
N ARG A 80 24.71 6.26 -2.36
CA ARG A 80 25.49 7.10 -3.29
C ARG A 80 26.40 6.33 -4.27
N MET A 81 26.30 5.00 -4.33
CA MET A 81 27.01 4.16 -5.29
C MET A 81 26.23 3.90 -6.60
N GLY A 82 25.07 4.53 -6.78
CA GLY A 82 24.21 4.30 -7.94
C GLY A 82 23.27 3.08 -7.83
N ILE A 83 23.23 2.39 -6.69
CA ILE A 83 22.39 1.20 -6.49
C ILE A 83 20.88 1.50 -6.65
N GLY A 84 20.38 2.53 -5.95
CA GLY A 84 18.96 2.92 -6.07
C GLY A 84 18.59 3.33 -7.50
N ARG A 85 19.55 3.92 -8.22
CA ARG A 85 19.41 4.25 -9.64
C ARG A 85 19.25 2.99 -10.50
N ALA A 86 20.15 2.02 -10.32
CA ALA A 86 20.12 0.76 -11.07
C ALA A 86 18.83 -0.05 -10.81
N LEU A 87 18.32 -0.04 -9.58
CA LEU A 87 17.04 -0.65 -9.21
C LEU A 87 15.86 0.06 -9.88
N LEU A 88 15.84 1.39 -9.89
CA LEU A 88 14.78 2.16 -10.56
C LEU A 88 14.81 1.95 -12.08
N GLU A 89 15.99 1.91 -12.70
CA GLU A 89 16.14 1.58 -14.11
C GLU A 89 15.66 0.15 -14.44
N GLN A 90 15.79 -0.79 -13.49
CA GLN A 90 15.22 -2.13 -13.66
C GLN A 90 13.69 -2.12 -13.63
N VAL A 91 13.08 -1.30 -12.76
CA VAL A 91 11.63 -1.07 -12.77
C VAL A 91 11.20 -0.49 -14.11
N ASP A 92 11.91 0.51 -14.62
CA ASP A 92 11.60 1.20 -15.88
C ASP A 92 11.63 0.26 -17.09
N ARG A 93 12.57 -0.71 -17.11
CA ARG A 93 12.61 -1.74 -18.15
C ARG A 93 11.42 -2.70 -18.11
N ARG A 94 10.79 -2.86 -16.94
CA ARG A 94 9.72 -3.84 -16.74
C ARG A 94 8.33 -3.27 -17.01
N VAL A 95 8.13 -1.99 -16.74
CA VAL A 95 6.84 -1.30 -16.83
C VAL A 95 6.64 -0.73 -18.23
N SER A 96 5.45 -0.91 -18.80
CA SER A 96 5.10 -0.31 -20.08
C SER A 96 5.09 1.22 -20.00
N PRO A 97 5.55 1.95 -21.05
CA PRO A 97 5.48 3.41 -21.08
C PRO A 97 4.06 3.99 -20.93
N GLN A 98 3.01 3.21 -21.22
CA GLN A 98 1.61 3.65 -21.09
C GLN A 98 1.04 3.49 -19.68
N THR A 99 1.73 2.75 -18.81
CA THR A 99 1.31 2.45 -17.44
C THR A 99 1.67 3.60 -16.51
N THR A 100 0.75 4.01 -15.63
CA THR A 100 1.09 4.94 -14.56
C THR A 100 1.96 4.20 -13.55
N THR A 101 3.20 4.65 -13.34
CA THR A 101 4.04 4.18 -12.23
C THR A 101 3.87 5.10 -11.04
N ALA A 102 3.60 4.57 -9.86
CA ALA A 102 3.36 5.34 -8.66
C ALA A 102 4.11 4.76 -7.45
N LEU A 103 4.35 5.61 -6.46
CA LEU A 103 4.97 5.21 -5.19
C LEU A 103 4.62 6.19 -4.08
N TYR A 104 4.77 5.75 -2.84
CA TYR A 104 4.77 6.62 -1.67
C TYR A 104 6.21 6.82 -1.22
N ALA A 105 6.72 8.03 -1.41
CA ALA A 105 8.11 8.36 -1.18
C ALA A 105 8.39 8.60 0.31
N SER A 106 9.57 8.19 0.75
CA SER A 106 10.20 8.80 1.92
C SER A 106 10.87 10.12 1.50
N ALA A 107 11.11 11.01 2.46
CA ALA A 107 11.83 12.26 2.20
C ALA A 107 13.21 12.04 1.55
N GLU A 108 13.87 10.92 1.89
CA GLU A 108 15.15 10.51 1.30
C GLU A 108 14.98 10.00 -0.14
N GLY A 109 13.91 9.23 -0.39
CA GLY A 109 13.61 8.63 -1.68
C GLY A 109 13.24 9.64 -2.77
N GLU A 110 12.61 10.77 -2.42
CA GLU A 110 12.19 11.76 -3.42
C GLU A 110 13.31 12.21 -4.37
N ARG A 111 14.52 12.40 -3.85
CA ARG A 111 15.69 12.82 -4.64
C ARG A 111 16.08 11.82 -5.72
N LEU A 112 15.78 10.54 -5.52
CA LEU A 112 16.00 9.49 -6.51
C LEU A 112 14.98 9.58 -7.65
N TYR A 113 13.72 9.89 -7.34
CA TYR A 113 12.62 9.78 -8.29
C TYR A 113 12.44 11.01 -9.20
N ARG A 114 12.68 12.23 -8.70
CA ARG A 114 12.47 13.46 -9.50
C ARG A 114 13.27 13.48 -10.82
N PRO A 115 14.56 13.09 -10.87
CA PRO A 115 15.31 13.04 -12.12
C PRO A 115 14.73 12.05 -13.15
N TYR A 116 13.95 11.07 -12.70
CA TYR A 116 13.27 10.10 -13.56
C TYR A 116 11.89 10.58 -14.04
N GLY A 117 11.53 11.84 -13.79
CA GLY A 117 10.26 12.43 -14.26
C GLY A 117 9.06 12.14 -13.37
N TYR A 118 9.28 11.69 -12.12
CA TYR A 118 8.20 11.56 -11.16
C TYR A 118 7.75 12.93 -10.64
N VAL A 119 6.43 13.13 -10.57
CA VAL A 119 5.78 14.38 -10.13
C VAL A 119 4.84 14.12 -8.96
N ASP A 120 4.51 15.16 -8.19
CA ASP A 120 3.62 15.07 -7.03
C ASP A 120 2.18 14.72 -7.41
N ALA A 121 1.56 13.85 -6.63
CA ALA A 121 0.17 13.41 -6.79
C ALA A 121 -0.57 13.31 -5.44
N GLY A 122 -0.31 14.27 -4.55
CA GLY A 122 -0.84 14.36 -3.19
C GLY A 122 0.00 13.60 -2.17
N ALA A 123 -0.48 13.49 -0.93
CA ALA A 123 0.19 12.76 0.13
C ALA A 123 -0.80 11.92 0.94
N SER A 124 -0.39 10.71 1.32
CA SER A 124 -1.15 9.89 2.27
C SER A 124 -0.76 10.27 3.68
N HIS A 125 -1.77 10.38 4.53
CA HIS A 125 -1.61 10.66 5.95
C HIS A 125 -1.96 9.42 6.75
N ARG A 126 -1.01 8.96 7.55
CA ARG A 126 -1.20 7.88 8.50
C ARG A 126 -1.64 8.41 9.84
N TYR A 127 -2.67 7.79 10.41
CA TYR A 127 -3.14 8.02 11.76
C TYR A 127 -3.07 6.74 12.58
N GLU A 128 -2.66 6.85 13.84
CA GLU A 128 -2.59 5.72 14.76
C GLU A 128 -3.00 6.12 16.18
N GLY A 129 -3.52 5.16 16.95
CA GLY A 129 -3.88 5.40 18.34
C GLY A 129 -4.85 4.36 18.88
N ALA A 130 -5.17 4.48 20.16
CA ALA A 130 -6.28 3.74 20.76
C ALA A 130 -7.60 4.46 20.38
N PRO A 131 -8.48 3.84 19.58
CA PRO A 131 -9.70 4.51 19.16
C PRO A 131 -10.63 4.70 20.37
N ARG A 132 -11.18 5.91 20.51
CA ARG A 132 -12.33 6.13 21.38
C ARG A 132 -13.53 5.34 20.84
N THR A 133 -14.40 4.88 21.72
CA THR A 133 -15.69 4.33 21.30
C THR A 133 -16.47 5.41 20.57
N LEU A 134 -16.76 5.18 19.30
CA LEU A 134 -17.59 6.07 18.49
C LEU A 134 -18.97 5.44 18.34
N THR A 135 -20.01 6.21 18.65
CA THR A 135 -21.36 5.89 18.22
C THR A 135 -21.40 6.06 16.70
N VAL A 136 -21.90 5.04 16.03
CA VAL A 136 -22.09 5.04 14.58
C VAL A 136 -23.58 4.99 14.35
N ASP A 137 -24.07 5.83 13.45
CA ASP A 137 -25.46 5.71 13.01
C ASP A 137 -25.68 4.32 12.41
N GLU A 138 -26.85 3.74 12.68
CA GLU A 138 -27.20 2.46 12.11
C GLU A 138 -27.22 2.55 10.59
N ASN A 139 -26.37 1.76 9.94
CA ASN A 139 -26.38 1.60 8.49
C ASN A 139 -26.98 0.22 8.19
N PRO A 140 -28.29 0.13 7.83
CA PRO A 140 -28.95 -1.16 7.62
C PRO A 140 -28.39 -1.95 6.42
N ALA A 141 -27.64 -1.29 5.54
CA ALA A 141 -26.96 -1.91 4.42
C ALA A 141 -25.59 -2.50 4.81
N LEU A 142 -25.02 -2.13 5.96
CA LEU A 142 -23.73 -2.61 6.42
C LEU A 142 -23.85 -4.00 7.05
N ARG A 143 -23.02 -4.93 6.59
CA ARG A 143 -22.93 -6.27 7.18
C ARG A 143 -21.52 -6.84 7.10
N ARG A 144 -21.25 -7.90 7.88
CA ARG A 144 -20.01 -8.67 7.71
C ARG A 144 -19.93 -9.25 6.30
N ALA A 145 -18.73 -9.20 5.72
CA ALA A 145 -18.45 -9.81 4.43
C ALA A 145 -18.48 -11.35 4.55
N ARG A 146 -18.89 -11.98 3.46
CA ARG A 146 -18.93 -13.44 3.25
C ARG A 146 -17.95 -13.81 2.14
N ALA A 147 -17.54 -15.06 2.08
CA ALA A 147 -16.65 -15.55 1.02
C ALA A 147 -17.24 -15.31 -0.40
N THR A 148 -18.58 -15.36 -0.53
CA THR A 148 -19.30 -15.08 -1.77
C THR A 148 -19.20 -13.63 -2.24
N ASP A 149 -18.89 -12.68 -1.34
CA ASP A 149 -18.80 -11.26 -1.68
C ASP A 149 -17.44 -10.89 -2.31
N ILE A 150 -16.42 -11.74 -2.16
CA ILE A 150 -15.04 -11.44 -2.56
C ILE A 150 -14.94 -11.07 -4.05
N ALA A 151 -15.70 -11.73 -4.92
CA ALA A 151 -15.71 -11.40 -6.34
C ALA A 151 -16.21 -9.97 -6.60
N ALA A 152 -17.25 -9.54 -5.88
CA ALA A 152 -17.77 -8.17 -5.99
C ALA A 152 -16.81 -7.14 -5.40
N MET A 153 -16.14 -7.47 -4.29
CA MET A 153 -15.09 -6.62 -3.70
C MET A 153 -13.92 -6.42 -4.67
N VAL A 154 -13.45 -7.49 -5.33
CA VAL A 154 -12.40 -7.42 -6.37
C VAL A 154 -12.81 -6.51 -7.52
N ALA A 155 -14.05 -6.66 -8.01
CA ALA A 155 -14.55 -5.83 -9.11
C ALA A 155 -14.68 -4.35 -8.71
N LEU A 156 -15.16 -4.09 -7.49
CA LEU A 156 -15.28 -2.72 -6.96
C LEU A 156 -13.90 -2.09 -6.75
N ASP A 157 -12.94 -2.84 -6.21
CA ASP A 157 -11.56 -2.40 -6.05
C ASP A 157 -10.90 -2.07 -7.38
N ALA A 158 -11.06 -2.93 -8.39
CA ALA A 158 -10.50 -2.69 -9.72
C ALA A 158 -11.02 -1.39 -10.35
N ARG A 159 -12.31 -1.07 -10.17
CA ARG A 159 -12.90 0.21 -10.62
C ARG A 159 -12.33 1.41 -9.87
N ALA A 160 -12.15 1.27 -8.56
CA ALA A 160 -11.63 2.32 -7.70
C ALA A 160 -10.15 2.60 -7.97
N GLN A 161 -9.34 1.55 -8.11
CA GLN A 161 -7.90 1.62 -8.36
C GLN A 161 -7.56 1.92 -9.82
N GLY A 162 -8.40 1.48 -10.76
CA GLY A 162 -8.15 1.57 -12.19
C GLY A 162 -7.30 0.44 -12.76
N GLY A 163 -7.05 -0.63 -12.00
CA GLY A 163 -6.33 -1.83 -12.42
C GLY A 163 -6.69 -3.02 -11.52
N ALA A 164 -6.65 -4.24 -12.06
CA ALA A 164 -7.09 -5.43 -11.34
C ALA A 164 -6.11 -5.83 -10.22
N ARG A 165 -6.57 -5.71 -8.97
CA ARG A 165 -5.83 -6.17 -7.77
C ARG A 165 -6.40 -7.45 -7.17
N ALA A 166 -6.92 -8.36 -8.01
CA ALA A 166 -7.65 -9.54 -7.57
C ALA A 166 -6.87 -10.40 -6.55
N LYS A 167 -5.58 -10.64 -6.80
CA LYS A 167 -4.70 -11.41 -5.91
C LYS A 167 -4.54 -10.75 -4.54
N LEU A 168 -4.32 -9.43 -4.54
CA LEU A 168 -4.18 -8.64 -3.32
C LEU A 168 -5.48 -8.69 -2.50
N ILE A 169 -6.62 -8.37 -3.11
CA ILE A 169 -7.90 -8.30 -2.38
C ILE A 169 -8.33 -9.66 -1.84
N ARG A 170 -8.16 -10.75 -2.61
CA ARG A 170 -8.43 -12.12 -2.12
C ARG A 170 -7.55 -12.46 -0.92
N SER A 171 -6.24 -12.27 -1.06
CA SER A 171 -5.29 -12.58 0.01
C SER A 171 -5.49 -11.70 1.25
N SER A 172 -5.82 -10.42 1.06
CA SER A 172 -6.15 -9.52 2.16
C SER A 172 -7.44 -9.93 2.87
N ALA A 173 -8.47 -10.39 2.13
CA ALA A 173 -9.72 -10.86 2.72
C ALA A 173 -9.53 -12.17 3.51
N GLU A 174 -8.71 -13.09 3.02
CA GLU A 174 -8.35 -14.34 3.72
C GLU A 174 -7.60 -14.06 5.03
N ARG A 175 -6.75 -13.03 5.06
CA ARG A 175 -5.96 -12.62 6.23
C ARG A 175 -6.69 -11.63 7.14
N ALA A 176 -7.89 -11.18 6.75
CA ALA A 176 -8.60 -10.15 7.48
C ALA A 176 -9.17 -10.70 8.80
N GLU A 177 -8.90 -9.98 9.89
CA GLU A 177 -9.57 -10.20 11.18
C GLU A 177 -11.03 -9.76 11.09
N ARG A 178 -11.29 -8.68 10.33
CA ARG A 178 -12.64 -8.14 10.10
C ARG A 178 -12.78 -7.70 8.65
N ALA A 179 -13.95 -7.99 8.09
CA ALA A 179 -14.33 -7.56 6.76
C ALA A 179 -15.81 -7.16 6.78
N PHE A 180 -16.12 -6.01 6.20
CA PHE A 180 -17.48 -5.50 6.07
C PHE A 180 -17.76 -5.10 4.63
N VAL A 181 -19.01 -5.24 4.24
CA VAL A 181 -19.54 -4.76 2.97
C VAL A 181 -20.80 -3.95 3.23
N VAL A 182 -21.08 -3.02 2.33
CA VAL A 182 -22.37 -2.34 2.26
C VAL A 182 -23.12 -2.89 1.06
N GLU A 183 -24.28 -3.49 1.31
CA GLU A 183 -25.11 -4.13 0.29
C GLU A 183 -26.44 -3.38 0.15
N ARG A 184 -26.77 -2.95 -1.07
CA ARG A 184 -28.06 -2.36 -1.41
C ARG A 184 -28.64 -3.08 -2.61
N HIS A 185 -29.89 -3.51 -2.50
CA HIS A 185 -30.62 -4.20 -3.58
C HIS A 185 -29.81 -5.37 -4.20
N GLY A 186 -29.14 -6.18 -3.37
CA GLY A 186 -28.34 -7.32 -3.84
C GLY A 186 -26.95 -6.96 -4.39
N THR A 187 -26.55 -5.69 -4.36
CA THR A 187 -25.28 -5.21 -4.93
C THR A 187 -24.35 -4.72 -3.82
N ILE A 188 -23.09 -5.19 -3.85
CA ILE A 188 -22.03 -4.66 -2.98
C ILE A 188 -21.56 -3.32 -3.53
N GLU A 189 -21.80 -2.25 -2.78
CA GLU A 189 -21.46 -0.87 -3.17
C GLU A 189 -20.22 -0.34 -2.45
N ALA A 190 -19.85 -0.92 -1.30
CA ALA A 190 -18.66 -0.57 -0.54
C ALA A 190 -18.11 -1.79 0.21
N PHE A 191 -16.81 -1.78 0.52
CA PHE A 191 -16.21 -2.77 1.40
C PHE A 191 -15.04 -2.18 2.20
N GLY A 192 -14.72 -2.84 3.30
CA GLY A 192 -13.48 -2.58 4.02
C GLY A 192 -12.92 -3.82 4.69
N LEU A 193 -11.60 -3.88 4.76
CA LEU A 193 -10.83 -4.97 5.38
C LEU A 193 -10.01 -4.43 6.54
N ALA A 194 -9.80 -5.26 7.55
CA ALA A 194 -8.84 -4.98 8.61
C ALA A 194 -8.07 -6.22 9.03
N GLY A 195 -6.79 -6.04 9.33
CA GLY A 195 -5.89 -7.10 9.79
C GLY A 195 -4.80 -6.54 10.69
N GLN A 196 -4.10 -7.44 11.38
CA GLN A 196 -3.02 -7.06 12.30
C GLN A 196 -1.75 -6.64 11.55
N GLU A 197 -1.15 -5.53 11.95
CA GLU A 197 0.11 -5.01 11.45
C GLU A 197 0.84 -4.27 12.58
N ASP A 198 2.06 -4.71 12.94
CA ASP A 198 2.91 -4.09 13.96
C ASP A 198 2.21 -3.79 15.31
N GLY A 199 1.35 -4.71 15.76
CA GLY A 199 0.60 -4.57 17.02
C GLY A 199 -0.57 -3.57 16.96
N ALA A 200 -0.99 -3.15 15.77
CA ALA A 200 -2.20 -2.38 15.54
C ALA A 200 -3.12 -3.09 14.54
N ARG A 201 -4.43 -2.87 14.65
CA ARG A 201 -5.38 -3.25 13.61
C ARG A 201 -5.33 -2.20 12.50
N ARG A 202 -4.78 -2.56 11.34
CA ARG A 202 -4.78 -1.71 10.14
C ARG A 202 -6.17 -1.74 9.50
N LEU A 203 -6.76 -0.57 9.23
CA LEU A 203 -8.05 -0.45 8.54
C LEU A 203 -7.80 -0.13 7.06
N GLY A 204 -7.76 -1.15 6.22
CA GLY A 204 -7.69 -0.94 4.79
C GLY A 204 -7.49 -2.20 3.93
N PRO A 205 -7.81 -2.12 2.64
CA PRO A 205 -8.41 -0.96 1.99
C PRO A 205 -9.86 -0.76 2.44
N ILE A 206 -10.31 0.50 2.42
CA ILE A 206 -11.73 0.86 2.48
C ILE A 206 -12.06 1.48 1.13
N VAL A 207 -12.97 0.86 0.40
CA VAL A 207 -13.48 1.34 -0.88
C VAL A 207 -14.97 1.63 -0.72
N ALA A 208 -15.34 2.91 -0.79
CA ALA A 208 -16.70 3.38 -0.58
C ALA A 208 -16.96 4.66 -1.39
N PRO A 209 -17.92 4.67 -2.34
CA PRO A 209 -18.30 5.88 -3.06
C PRO A 209 -18.95 6.95 -2.17
N ARG A 210 -19.59 6.55 -1.06
CA ARG A 210 -20.29 7.45 -0.14
C ARG A 210 -19.52 7.62 1.17
N ASP A 211 -19.55 8.83 1.72
CA ASP A 211 -18.82 9.19 2.93
C ASP A 211 -19.36 8.43 4.16
N ASP A 212 -20.69 8.35 4.30
CA ASP A 212 -21.32 7.63 5.43
C ASP A 212 -20.99 6.14 5.42
N ASP A 213 -20.88 5.52 4.24
CA ASP A 213 -20.46 4.13 4.10
C ASP A 213 -19.01 3.94 4.54
N ALA A 214 -18.12 4.86 4.15
CA ALA A 214 -16.72 4.84 4.58
C ALA A 214 -16.60 4.94 6.10
N VAL A 215 -17.31 5.88 6.72
CA VAL A 215 -17.30 6.12 8.17
C VAL A 215 -17.90 4.95 8.93
N ALA A 216 -19.00 4.37 8.44
CA ALA A 216 -19.64 3.21 9.06
C ALA A 216 -18.70 1.99 9.01
N ILE A 217 -18.09 1.71 7.85
CA ILE A 217 -17.10 0.64 7.70
C ILE A 217 -15.89 0.88 8.62
N ALA A 218 -15.30 2.08 8.63
CA ALA A 218 -14.12 2.37 9.44
C ALA A 218 -14.39 2.15 10.94
N SER A 219 -15.54 2.63 11.42
CA SER A 219 -15.97 2.46 12.80
C SER A 219 -16.20 0.99 13.15
N SER A 220 -16.88 0.25 12.28
CA SER A 220 -17.09 -1.20 12.45
C SER A 220 -15.79 -2.00 12.36
N LEU A 221 -14.78 -1.57 11.61
CA LEU A 221 -13.47 -2.24 11.62
C LEU A 221 -12.66 -1.92 12.89
N ALA A 222 -12.77 -0.69 13.40
CA ALA A 222 -12.06 -0.21 14.59
C ALA A 222 -12.59 -0.78 15.91
N GLU A 223 -13.86 -1.13 15.99
CA GLU A 223 -14.52 -1.56 17.23
C GLU A 223 -13.73 -2.68 17.96
N GLY A 224 -13.53 -2.52 19.26
CA GLY A 224 -12.79 -3.49 20.10
C GLY A 224 -11.29 -3.61 19.82
N ALA A 225 -10.71 -2.80 18.92
CA ALA A 225 -9.26 -2.76 18.75
C ALA A 225 -8.61 -1.93 19.87
N ALA A 226 -7.57 -2.47 20.51
CA ALA A 226 -6.77 -1.71 21.47
C ALA A 226 -5.96 -0.59 20.80
N ARG A 227 -5.54 -0.81 19.55
CA ARG A 227 -4.81 0.15 18.73
C ARG A 227 -5.21 0.00 17.26
N VAL A 228 -5.44 1.12 16.60
CA VAL A 228 -5.79 1.21 15.18
C VAL A 228 -4.70 1.95 14.42
N ARG A 229 -4.50 1.56 13.16
CA ARG A 229 -3.71 2.26 12.15
C ARG A 229 -4.54 2.47 10.89
N VAL A 230 -4.48 3.65 10.30
CA VAL A 230 -5.16 3.94 9.04
C VAL A 230 -4.27 4.83 8.16
N ASP A 231 -4.12 4.46 6.90
CA ASP A 231 -3.45 5.25 5.87
C ASP A 231 -4.53 5.83 4.94
N LEU A 232 -4.78 7.14 5.00
CA LEU A 232 -5.82 7.80 4.20
C LEU A 232 -5.36 8.04 2.76
N GLU A 233 -6.29 7.92 1.81
CA GLU A 233 -6.06 8.37 0.42
C GLU A 233 -5.85 9.89 0.39
N PRO A 234 -4.96 10.42 -0.47
CA PRO A 234 -4.77 11.86 -0.60
C PRO A 234 -6.08 12.61 -0.88
N GLY A 235 -6.38 13.60 -0.03
CA GLY A 235 -7.58 14.43 -0.14
C GLY A 235 -8.84 13.85 0.53
N GLU A 236 -8.76 12.70 1.21
CA GLU A 236 -9.88 12.11 1.93
C GLU A 236 -10.31 12.99 3.12
N ARG A 237 -11.58 13.41 3.15
CA ARG A 237 -12.11 14.37 4.14
C ARG A 237 -12.98 13.73 5.22
N ALA A 238 -13.84 12.77 4.84
CA ALA A 238 -14.80 12.17 5.77
C ALA A 238 -14.07 11.31 6.81
N LEU A 239 -13.12 10.48 6.35
CA LEU A 239 -12.29 9.71 7.27
C LEU A 239 -11.27 10.57 8.01
N ALA A 240 -10.81 11.70 7.44
CA ALA A 240 -9.99 12.66 8.18
C ALA A 240 -10.78 13.24 9.38
N ALA A 241 -12.06 13.58 9.22
CA ALA A 241 -12.90 13.99 10.34
C ALA A 241 -13.16 12.84 11.33
N TRP A 242 -13.34 11.61 10.83
CA TRP A 242 -13.53 10.43 11.66
C TRP A 242 -12.31 10.13 12.54
N VAL A 243 -11.08 10.14 12.01
CA VAL A 243 -9.86 9.85 12.79
C VAL A 243 -9.67 10.85 13.93
N GLN A 244 -10.03 12.12 13.71
CA GLN A 244 -9.99 13.14 14.76
C GLN A 244 -10.99 12.85 15.87
N ARG A 245 -12.24 12.49 15.53
CA ARG A 245 -13.26 12.09 16.52
C ARG A 245 -12.86 10.81 17.26
N ALA A 246 -12.26 9.86 16.56
CA ALA A 246 -11.73 8.63 17.13
C ALA A 246 -10.52 8.86 18.05
N GLY A 247 -9.95 10.07 18.06
CA GLY A 247 -8.79 10.42 18.87
C GLY A 247 -7.49 9.78 18.38
N LEU A 248 -7.34 9.58 17.07
CA LEU A 248 -6.11 9.04 16.47
C LEU A 248 -5.16 10.18 16.09
N ASP A 249 -3.87 9.99 16.35
CA ASP A 249 -2.84 10.97 16.07
C ASP A 249 -2.24 10.77 14.68
N ALA A 250 -1.93 11.88 13.99
CA ALA A 250 -1.18 11.82 12.74
C ALA A 250 0.27 11.40 13.03
N THR A 251 0.75 10.32 12.40
CA THR A 251 2.08 9.77 12.69
C THR A 251 3.05 9.87 11.51
N VAL A 252 2.56 9.73 10.28
CA VAL A 252 3.40 9.73 9.08
C VAL A 252 2.69 10.44 7.93
N VAL A 253 3.43 11.27 7.20
CA VAL A 253 3.00 11.80 5.90
C VAL A 253 3.90 11.20 4.82
N SER A 254 3.30 10.66 3.77
CA SER A 254 4.04 10.05 2.66
C SER A 254 3.57 10.67 1.34
N PRO A 255 4.39 11.52 0.71
CA PRO A 255 4.12 12.06 -0.62
C PRO A 255 3.94 10.92 -1.63
N ARG A 256 2.87 11.00 -2.43
CA ARG A 256 2.65 10.12 -3.56
C ARG A 256 3.28 10.76 -4.78
N LEU A 257 4.20 10.04 -5.41
CA LEU A 257 4.79 10.45 -6.67
C LEU A 257 4.28 9.55 -7.80
N VAL A 258 4.07 10.13 -8.97
CA VAL A 258 3.62 9.42 -10.17
C VAL A 258 4.46 9.77 -11.40
N ARG A 259 4.56 8.82 -12.32
CA ARG A 259 5.17 8.99 -13.65
C ARG A 259 4.32 8.25 -14.69
N GLY A 260 4.39 8.70 -15.95
CA GLY A 260 3.58 8.16 -17.04
C GLY A 260 2.47 9.14 -17.38
N ARG A 261 1.21 8.74 -17.26
CA ARG A 261 0.04 9.59 -17.59
C ARG A 261 -0.16 10.80 -16.68
N GLY A 262 0.70 11.00 -15.67
CA GLY A 262 0.66 12.15 -14.77
C GLY A 262 -0.43 12.11 -13.69
N ALA A 263 -1.26 11.06 -13.65
CA ALA A 263 -2.30 10.88 -12.65
C ALA A 263 -2.51 9.40 -12.29
N MET A 264 -2.98 9.15 -11.07
CA MET A 264 -3.45 7.83 -10.65
C MET A 264 -4.73 7.47 -11.43
N PRO A 265 -4.87 6.22 -11.93
CA PRO A 265 -6.06 5.78 -12.64
C PRO A 265 -7.23 5.47 -11.69
N GLY A 266 -8.39 5.15 -12.28
CA GLY A 266 -9.58 4.69 -11.55
C GLY A 266 -10.37 5.79 -10.84
N ALA A 267 -11.44 5.37 -10.18
CA ALA A 267 -12.27 6.25 -9.36
C ALA A 267 -11.62 6.50 -7.99
N ARG A 268 -10.52 7.26 -7.95
CA ARG A 268 -9.72 7.47 -6.72
C ARG A 268 -10.52 7.97 -5.52
N ALA A 269 -11.54 8.80 -5.73
CA ALA A 269 -12.42 9.28 -4.67
C ALA A 269 -13.21 8.17 -3.95
N TRP A 270 -13.27 6.96 -4.51
CA TRP A 270 -13.87 5.80 -3.86
C TRP A 270 -12.90 5.11 -2.90
N ILE A 271 -11.60 5.35 -3.02
CA ILE A 271 -10.59 4.78 -2.13
C ILE A 271 -10.46 5.72 -0.94
N ARG A 272 -10.82 5.22 0.23
CA ARG A 272 -10.87 6.00 1.47
C ARG A 272 -9.64 5.73 2.31
N THR A 273 -9.20 4.47 2.32
CA THR A 273 -7.94 4.06 2.94
C THR A 273 -7.19 3.11 2.02
N LEU A 274 -5.86 3.16 2.09
CA LEU A 274 -5.00 2.33 1.26
C LEU A 274 -5.02 0.86 1.71
N ALA A 275 -4.79 -0.07 0.78
CA ALA A 275 -4.49 -1.46 1.15
C ALA A 275 -3.14 -1.59 1.89
N GLY A 276 -2.36 -0.52 1.85
CA GLY A 276 -1.02 -0.36 2.38
C GLY A 276 -0.25 0.49 1.37
N ARG A 277 0.64 1.37 1.84
CA ARG A 277 1.45 2.22 0.96
C ARG A 277 2.16 1.46 -0.18
N PRO A 278 2.68 0.23 0.01
CA PRO A 278 3.25 -0.58 -1.07
C PRO A 278 2.29 -0.89 -2.23
N PHE A 279 0.97 -0.94 -1.96
CA PHE A 279 -0.05 -1.38 -2.92
C PHE A 279 -0.96 -0.26 -3.43
N GLY A 280 -0.89 0.90 -2.78
CA GLY A 280 -1.67 2.11 -3.05
C GLY A 280 -3.17 1.96 -2.90
#